data_AF-A0A957ZQE7-F1
#
_entry.id   AF-A0A957ZQE7-F1
#
_cell.length_a   1.000
_cell.length_b   1.000
_cell.length_c   1.000
_cell.angle_alpha   90.00
_cell.angle_beta   90.00
_cell.angle_gamma   90.00
#
_symmetry.space_group_name_H-M   'P 1'
#
loop_
_entity.id
_entity.type
_entity.pdbx_description
1 polymer ?
#
loop_
_entity_poly.entity_id
_entity_poly.type
_entity_poly.pdbx_seq_one_letter_code
_entity_poly.pdbx_strand_id
1 'polypeptide(L)'
;FRRRPAVKTMLARLQQDGVRREILEQVAELARLLHKDSIHFVAAALRPGRAIRHKLYFSQYVTPENAGLILQRLTQALAWFGPKPDKLYETHRSLIPEDRATTFFVSLSFEADRLIPSLKLDYADVSPEQAAIWLPVSDRPAVAQEVRRFCRTVGVEKLSYLGIRFHRAGPLTLKYYADLSAG
;
A
#
# COMPACT_ATOMS: atom_id res chain seq x y z
N PHE A 1 -9.69 12.87 16.68
CA PHE A 1 -9.51 12.43 15.27
C PHE A 1 -8.63 13.42 14.52
N ARG A 2 -7.50 12.99 13.93
CA ARG A 2 -6.69 13.86 13.06
C ARG A 2 -7.48 14.15 11.78
N ARG A 3 -7.71 15.44 11.45
CA ARG A 3 -8.39 15.84 10.21
C ARG A 3 -7.54 15.41 9.02
N ARG A 4 -8.13 14.60 8.12
CA ARG A 4 -7.49 14.18 6.87
C ARG A 4 -7.69 15.26 5.81
N PRO A 5 -6.65 15.71 5.09
CA PRO A 5 -6.83 16.68 4.01
C PRO A 5 -7.66 16.08 2.89
N ALA A 6 -8.58 16.88 2.34
CA ALA A 6 -9.29 16.51 1.13
C ALA A 6 -8.32 16.38 -0.05
N VAL A 7 -8.58 15.45 -0.97
CA VAL A 7 -7.77 15.22 -2.17
C VAL A 7 -7.62 16.51 -2.97
N LYS A 8 -8.74 17.20 -3.25
CA LYS A 8 -8.75 18.47 -3.97
C LYS A 8 -7.82 19.52 -3.33
N THR A 9 -7.86 19.65 -2.01
CA THR A 9 -7.01 20.61 -1.27
C THR A 9 -5.54 20.23 -1.37
N MET A 10 -5.21 18.93 -1.28
CA MET A 10 -3.82 18.48 -1.41
C MET A 10 -3.28 18.72 -2.83
N LEU A 11 -4.06 18.39 -3.86
CA LEU A 11 -3.65 18.59 -5.25
C LEU A 11 -3.39 20.06 -5.56
N ALA A 12 -4.23 20.97 -5.06
CA ALA A 12 -4.03 22.41 -5.21
C ALA A 12 -2.72 22.89 -4.56
N ARG A 13 -2.38 22.38 -3.37
CA ARG A 13 -1.10 22.70 -2.70
C ARG A 13 0.10 22.16 -3.47
N LEU A 14 0.04 20.90 -3.89
CA LEU A 14 1.11 20.29 -4.69
C LEU A 14 1.32 21.05 -6.02
N GLN A 15 0.25 21.55 -6.63
CA GLN A 15 0.34 22.39 -7.82
C GLN A 15 1.08 23.70 -7.54
N GLN A 16 0.77 24.37 -6.42
CA GLN A 16 1.47 25.58 -5.97
C GLN A 16 2.96 25.31 -5.69
N ASP A 17 3.28 24.11 -5.22
CA ASP A 17 4.65 23.65 -4.98
C ASP A 17 5.39 23.18 -6.26
N GLY A 18 4.80 23.38 -7.44
CA GLY A 18 5.43 23.11 -8.73
C GLY A 18 5.32 21.68 -9.22
N VAL A 19 4.44 20.85 -8.63
CA VAL A 19 4.16 19.51 -9.17
C VAL A 19 3.40 19.63 -10.48
N ARG A 20 3.89 18.94 -11.51
CA ARG A 20 3.31 18.93 -12.85
C ARG A 20 1.86 18.44 -12.86
N ARG A 21 1.04 19.07 -13.70
CA ARG A 21 -0.39 18.79 -13.82
C ARG A 21 -0.67 17.31 -14.13
N GLU A 22 0.13 16.71 -15.01
CA GLU A 22 -0.02 15.32 -15.40
C GLU A 22 0.12 14.38 -14.20
N ILE A 23 1.00 14.72 -13.24
CA ILE A 23 1.17 13.93 -12.02
C ILE A 23 -0.04 14.09 -11.10
N LEU A 24 -0.56 15.30 -10.96
CA LEU A 24 -1.76 15.57 -10.17
C LEU A 24 -2.98 14.86 -10.73
N GLU A 25 -3.12 14.79 -12.06
CA GLU A 25 -4.18 14.03 -12.75
C GLU A 25 -4.07 12.54 -12.44
N GLN A 26 -2.87 11.97 -12.41
CA GLN A 26 -2.65 10.56 -12.02
C GLN A 26 -3.01 10.31 -10.55
N VAL A 27 -2.71 11.25 -9.65
CA VAL A 27 -3.12 11.16 -8.24
C VAL A 27 -4.64 11.24 -8.09
N ALA A 28 -5.27 12.17 -8.80
CA ALA A 28 -6.73 12.31 -8.81
C ALA A 28 -7.41 11.06 -9.34
N GLU A 29 -6.87 10.47 -10.40
CA GLU A 29 -7.40 9.24 -11.00
C GLU A 29 -7.29 8.05 -10.04
N LEU A 30 -6.15 7.86 -9.37
CA LEU A 30 -6.04 6.82 -8.34
C LEU A 30 -7.07 7.06 -7.21
N ALA A 31 -7.22 8.29 -6.73
CA ALA A 31 -8.20 8.60 -5.69
C ALA A 31 -9.64 8.29 -6.14
N ARG A 32 -9.98 8.60 -7.40
CA ARG A 32 -11.28 8.30 -8.01
C ARG A 32 -11.53 6.79 -8.07
N LEU A 33 -10.59 6.01 -8.61
CA LEU A 33 -10.68 4.54 -8.70
C LEU A 33 -10.83 3.88 -7.33
N LEU A 34 -10.20 4.47 -6.31
CA LEU A 34 -10.29 4.03 -4.92
C LEU A 34 -11.50 4.57 -4.16
N HIS A 35 -12.32 5.42 -4.80
CA HIS A 35 -13.43 6.16 -4.18
C HIS A 35 -13.00 6.89 -2.91
N LYS A 36 -11.98 7.75 -3.03
CA LYS A 36 -11.42 8.54 -1.92
C LYS A 36 -11.53 10.03 -2.19
N ASP A 37 -12.07 10.72 -1.20
CA ASP A 37 -12.16 12.18 -1.11
C ASP A 37 -11.05 12.79 -0.25
N SER A 38 -10.30 11.96 0.47
CA SER A 38 -9.31 12.36 1.47
C SER A 38 -8.04 11.52 1.40
N ILE A 39 -6.93 12.13 1.83
CA ILE A 39 -5.61 11.48 1.94
C ILE A 39 -5.35 11.17 3.41
N HIS A 40 -4.95 9.94 3.68
CA HIS A 40 -4.71 9.48 5.04
C HIS A 40 -3.35 9.95 5.58
N PHE A 41 -2.28 9.76 4.79
CA PHE A 41 -0.94 10.22 5.13
C PHE A 41 -0.27 10.89 3.93
N VAL A 42 0.56 11.88 4.23
CA VAL A 42 1.51 12.50 3.32
C VAL A 42 2.90 12.20 3.86
N ALA A 43 3.80 11.70 3.02
CA ALA A 43 5.18 11.49 3.38
C ALA A 43 6.10 12.02 2.27
N ALA A 44 7.34 12.34 2.65
CA ALA A 44 8.40 12.68 1.73
C ALA A 44 9.67 11.91 2.09
N ALA A 45 10.41 11.48 1.08
CA ALA A 45 11.75 10.94 1.24
C ALA A 45 12.74 11.95 0.66
N LEU A 46 13.58 12.49 1.54
CA LEU A 46 14.65 13.42 1.21
C LEU A 46 15.95 12.62 1.19
N ARG A 47 16.69 12.67 0.08
CA ARG A 47 17.98 11.99 -0.06
C ARG A 47 18.99 13.00 -0.60
N PRO A 48 20.22 13.05 -0.06
CA PRO A 48 21.25 13.95 -0.57
C PRO A 48 21.44 13.82 -2.08
N GLY A 49 21.46 14.95 -2.79
CA GLY A 49 21.68 15.01 -4.25
C GLY A 49 20.57 14.38 -5.11
N ARG A 50 19.39 14.10 -4.56
CA ARG A 50 18.25 13.54 -5.32
C ARG A 50 17.00 14.41 -5.16
N ALA A 51 16.13 14.35 -6.16
CA ALA A 51 14.82 14.98 -6.09
C ALA A 51 14.00 14.46 -4.89
N ILE A 52 13.21 15.35 -4.28
CA ILE A 52 12.31 15.00 -3.19
C ILE A 52 11.23 14.06 -3.75
N ARG A 53 11.08 12.91 -3.11
CA ARG A 53 10.05 11.94 -3.46
C ARG A 53 8.88 12.04 -2.49
N HIS A 54 7.76 12.54 -2.97
CA HIS A 54 6.51 12.59 -2.23
C HIS A 54 5.77 11.25 -2.30
N LYS A 55 4.94 10.99 -1.30
CA LYS A 55 4.12 9.79 -1.20
C LYS A 55 2.78 10.13 -0.54
N LEU A 56 1.70 9.68 -1.16
CA LEU A 56 0.33 9.87 -0.65
C LEU A 56 -0.28 8.50 -0.35
N TYR A 57 -0.97 8.40 0.77
CA TYR A 57 -1.59 7.16 1.25
C TYR A 57 -3.10 7.34 1.33
N PHE A 58 -3.81 6.36 0.77
CA PHE A 58 -5.26 6.25 0.75
C PHE A 58 -5.67 5.03 1.55
N SER A 59 -6.40 5.22 2.66
CA SER A 59 -6.89 4.10 3.46
C SER A 59 -8.14 3.47 2.86
N GLN A 60 -8.17 2.16 2.76
CA GLN A 60 -9.34 1.35 2.45
C GLN A 60 -9.85 0.69 3.72
N TYR A 61 -11.03 1.10 4.18
CA TYR A 61 -11.70 0.46 5.30
C TYR A 61 -12.52 -0.70 4.76
N VAL A 62 -12.19 -1.90 5.22
CA VAL A 62 -12.78 -3.15 4.75
C VAL A 62 -13.59 -3.76 5.87
N THR A 63 -14.81 -4.18 5.56
CA THR A 63 -15.67 -4.96 6.43
C THR A 63 -16.13 -6.20 5.66
N PRO A 64 -16.65 -7.24 6.34
CA PRO A 64 -17.17 -8.42 5.67
C PRO A 64 -18.20 -8.08 4.58
N GLU A 65 -19.03 -7.06 4.81
CA GLU A 65 -20.11 -6.64 3.90
C GLU A 65 -19.60 -5.92 2.65
N ASN A 66 -18.43 -5.26 2.73
CA ASN A 66 -17.91 -4.43 1.64
C ASN A 66 -16.65 -4.99 0.96
N ALA A 67 -16.12 -6.12 1.43
CA ALA A 67 -14.86 -6.70 0.96
C ALA A 67 -14.82 -6.87 -0.57
N GLY A 68 -15.90 -7.38 -1.17
CA GLY A 68 -16.00 -7.55 -2.62
C GLY A 68 -15.91 -6.22 -3.39
N LEU A 69 -16.59 -5.17 -2.90
CA LEU A 69 -16.54 -3.83 -3.49
C LEU A 69 -15.14 -3.20 -3.38
N ILE A 70 -14.48 -3.35 -2.23
CA ILE A 70 -13.11 -2.84 -2.06
C ILE A 70 -12.13 -3.58 -2.98
N LEU A 71 -12.27 -4.89 -3.13
CA LEU A 71 -11.46 -5.67 -4.06
C LEU A 71 -11.69 -5.28 -5.52
N GLN A 72 -12.92 -4.96 -5.91
CA GLN A 72 -13.22 -4.41 -7.23
C GLN A 72 -12.48 -3.09 -7.47
N ARG A 73 -12.54 -2.14 -6.53
CA ARG A 73 -11.82 -0.85 -6.61
C ARG A 73 -10.31 -1.05 -6.69
N LEU A 74 -9.76 -1.95 -5.88
CA LEU A 74 -8.33 -2.29 -5.91
C LEU A 74 -7.92 -2.90 -7.26
N THR A 75 -8.76 -3.78 -7.81
CA THR A 75 -8.52 -4.39 -9.13
C THR A 75 -8.48 -3.32 -10.22
N GLN A 76 -9.41 -2.37 -10.21
CA GLN A 76 -9.43 -1.27 -11.17
C GLN A 76 -8.21 -0.36 -11.02
N ALA A 77 -7.82 -0.01 -9.79
CA ALA A 77 -6.63 0.78 -9.51
C ALA A 77 -5.33 0.10 -9.99
N LEU A 78 -5.21 -1.22 -9.79
CA LEU A 78 -4.05 -1.98 -10.26
C LEU A 78 -4.03 -2.09 -11.79
N ALA A 79 -5.17 -2.35 -12.43
CA ALA A 79 -5.29 -2.42 -13.87
C ALA A 79 -4.96 -1.08 -14.56
N TRP A 80 -5.37 0.04 -13.97
CA TRP A 80 -4.97 1.38 -14.42
C TRP A 80 -3.47 1.61 -14.29
N PHE A 81 -2.87 1.11 -13.21
CA PHE A 81 -1.44 1.29 -12.97
C PHE A 81 -0.55 0.43 -13.89
N GLY A 82 -0.97 -0.81 -14.18
CA GLY A 82 -0.22 -1.79 -14.97
C GLY A 82 -0.89 -3.18 -15.04
N PRO A 83 -0.17 -4.24 -15.47
CA PRO A 83 -0.75 -5.58 -15.58
C PRO A 83 -1.25 -6.09 -14.24
N LYS A 84 -2.42 -6.74 -14.27
CA LYS A 84 -3.07 -7.30 -13.09
C LYS A 84 -2.30 -8.55 -12.63
N PRO A 85 -1.99 -8.68 -11.32
CA PRO A 85 -1.46 -9.94 -10.81
C PRO A 85 -2.55 -11.02 -10.90
N ASP A 86 -2.24 -12.17 -11.51
CA ASP A 86 -3.18 -13.28 -11.67
C ASP A 86 -3.78 -13.74 -10.34
N LYS A 87 -3.00 -13.64 -9.26
CA LYS A 87 -3.37 -14.10 -7.90
C LYS A 87 -3.89 -12.99 -6.98
N LEU A 88 -4.21 -11.80 -7.50
CA LEU A 88 -4.63 -10.67 -6.67
C LEU A 88 -5.82 -11.01 -5.76
N TYR A 89 -6.83 -11.71 -6.28
CA TYR A 89 -8.03 -12.04 -5.52
C TYR A 89 -7.70 -12.92 -4.31
N GLU A 90 -7.04 -14.05 -4.55
CA GLU A 90 -6.68 -15.05 -3.52
C GLU A 90 -5.76 -14.44 -2.46
N THR A 91 -4.73 -13.73 -2.91
CA THR A 91 -3.75 -13.11 -2.02
C THR A 91 -4.36 -11.97 -1.20
N HIS A 92 -5.18 -11.12 -1.81
CA HIS A 92 -5.91 -10.07 -1.08
C HIS A 92 -6.84 -10.65 -0.03
N ARG A 93 -7.68 -11.62 -0.41
CA ARG A 93 -8.62 -12.26 0.52
C ARG A 93 -7.89 -12.87 1.71
N SER A 94 -6.75 -13.53 1.50
CA SER A 94 -5.97 -14.14 2.58
C SER A 94 -5.41 -13.15 3.60
N LEU A 95 -5.29 -11.87 3.24
CA LEU A 95 -4.73 -10.80 4.08
C LEU A 95 -5.80 -9.93 4.75
N ILE A 96 -7.06 -10.10 4.37
CA ILE A 96 -8.20 -9.40 4.97
C ILE A 96 -8.91 -10.37 5.93
N PRO A 97 -9.06 -10.02 7.22
CA PRO A 97 -9.85 -10.82 8.15
C PRO A 97 -11.29 -10.96 7.66
N GLU A 98 -11.85 -12.17 7.72
CA GLU A 98 -13.23 -12.44 7.28
C GLU A 98 -14.28 -12.09 8.36
N ASP A 99 -13.85 -11.97 9.61
CA ASP A 99 -14.70 -11.87 10.80
C ASP A 99 -14.73 -10.46 11.42
N ARG A 100 -13.89 -9.54 10.95
CA ARG A 100 -13.74 -8.20 11.52
C ARG A 100 -13.36 -7.16 10.50
N ALA A 101 -13.66 -5.91 10.83
CA ALA A 101 -13.21 -4.79 10.03
C ALA A 101 -11.68 -4.60 10.10
N THR A 102 -11.09 -4.15 9.01
CA THR A 102 -9.66 -3.81 8.94
C THR A 102 -9.44 -2.59 8.05
N THR A 103 -8.24 -2.00 8.13
CA THR A 103 -7.80 -0.97 7.19
C THR A 103 -6.49 -1.36 6.55
N PHE A 104 -6.42 -1.31 5.23
CA PHE A 104 -5.16 -1.34 4.49
C PHE A 104 -4.95 -0.02 3.75
N PHE A 105 -3.73 0.26 3.32
CA PHE A 105 -3.41 1.49 2.59
C PHE A 105 -2.99 1.20 1.16
N VAL A 106 -3.41 2.06 0.24
CA VAL A 106 -2.89 2.14 -1.12
C VAL A 106 -2.07 3.41 -1.24
N SER A 107 -0.89 3.34 -1.85
CA SER A 107 -0.04 4.52 -1.99
C SER A 107 0.74 4.53 -3.29
N LEU A 108 0.92 5.73 -3.84
CA LEU A 108 1.81 6.01 -4.97
C LEU A 108 2.94 6.94 -4.50
N SER A 109 4.00 7.01 -5.27
CA SER A 109 5.08 7.98 -5.05
C SER A 109 5.32 8.79 -6.31
N PHE A 110 5.74 10.03 -6.16
CA PHE A 110 6.05 10.92 -7.27
C PHE A 110 7.16 11.90 -6.88
N GLU A 111 7.81 12.44 -7.88
CA GLU A 111 8.65 13.63 -7.82
C GLU A 111 7.90 14.76 -8.54
N ALA A 112 8.42 15.99 -8.53
CA ALA A 112 7.70 17.15 -9.09
C ALA A 112 7.30 16.97 -10.57
N ASP A 113 8.10 16.25 -11.34
CA ASP A 113 7.97 16.11 -12.79
C ASP A 113 7.57 14.70 -13.26
N ARG A 114 7.53 13.70 -12.37
CA ARG A 114 7.28 12.31 -12.74
C ARG A 114 6.61 11.49 -11.66
N LEU A 115 5.80 10.52 -12.10
CA LEU A 115 5.28 9.46 -11.24
C LEU A 115 6.36 8.40 -11.06
N ILE A 116 6.59 7.95 -9.84
CA ILE A 116 7.41 6.76 -9.60
C ILE A 116 6.59 5.56 -10.06
N PRO A 117 7.10 4.68 -10.93
CA PRO A 117 6.32 3.61 -11.56
C PRO A 117 6.11 2.43 -10.60
N SER A 118 5.51 2.71 -9.45
CA SER A 118 5.14 1.73 -8.45
C SER A 118 3.86 2.10 -7.69
N LEU A 119 3.00 1.11 -7.43
CA LEU A 119 1.86 1.21 -6.52
C LEU A 119 2.11 0.29 -5.32
N LYS A 120 1.83 0.74 -4.10
CA LYS A 120 2.09 -0.04 -2.88
C LYS A 120 0.82 -0.25 -2.07
N LEU A 121 0.61 -1.48 -1.63
CA LEU A 121 -0.40 -1.88 -0.66
C LEU A 121 0.26 -2.14 0.68
N ASP A 122 -0.34 -1.70 1.79
CA ASP A 122 0.14 -1.93 3.15
C ASP A 122 -1.00 -2.54 3.98
N TYR A 123 -0.89 -3.84 4.31
CA TYR A 123 -1.86 -4.58 5.14
C TYR A 123 -1.36 -4.67 6.57
N ALA A 124 -2.24 -4.52 7.56
CA ALA A 124 -1.90 -4.62 8.98
C ALA A 124 -2.08 -6.04 9.53
N ASP A 125 -1.48 -6.32 10.68
CA ASP A 125 -1.68 -7.53 11.49
C ASP A 125 -1.48 -8.86 10.74
N VAL A 126 -0.44 -8.94 9.91
CA VAL A 126 -0.24 -10.05 8.99
C VAL A 126 0.58 -11.17 9.63
N SER A 127 0.08 -12.40 9.59
CA SER A 127 0.82 -13.57 10.08
C SER A 127 2.01 -13.90 9.18
N PRO A 128 3.05 -14.58 9.70
CA PRO A 128 4.18 -15.04 8.90
C PRO A 128 3.79 -15.90 7.68
N GLU A 129 2.78 -16.76 7.82
CA GLU A 129 2.26 -17.62 6.74
C GLU A 129 1.55 -16.79 5.66
N GLN A 130 0.70 -15.85 6.08
CA GLN A 130 0.03 -14.93 5.17
C GLN A 130 1.06 -14.06 4.42
N ALA A 131 2.14 -13.63 5.09
CA ALA A 131 3.14 -12.78 4.48
C ALA A 131 3.92 -13.45 3.33
N ALA A 132 3.98 -14.78 3.33
CA ALA A 132 4.63 -15.56 2.28
C ALA A 132 3.72 -15.86 1.07
N ILE A 133 2.42 -15.58 1.12
CA ILE A 133 1.47 -16.01 0.07
C ILE A 133 1.77 -15.43 -1.32
N TRP A 134 2.44 -14.27 -1.35
CA TRP A 134 2.85 -13.57 -2.57
C TRP A 134 4.05 -14.20 -3.28
N LEU A 135 4.67 -15.22 -2.67
CA LEU A 135 5.86 -15.89 -3.18
C LEU A 135 5.52 -17.24 -3.82
N PRO A 136 6.43 -17.78 -4.67
CA PRO A 136 6.35 -19.15 -5.17
C PRO A 136 6.13 -20.15 -4.03
N VAL A 137 5.32 -21.18 -4.27
CA VAL A 137 4.93 -22.16 -3.24
C VAL A 137 6.15 -22.82 -2.60
N SER A 138 7.21 -23.06 -3.37
CA SER A 138 8.50 -23.61 -2.91
C SER A 138 9.17 -22.76 -1.83
N ASP A 139 9.01 -21.44 -1.89
CA ASP A 139 9.76 -20.50 -1.05
C ASP A 139 8.99 -20.16 0.22
N ARG A 140 7.68 -20.43 0.24
CA ARG A 140 6.79 -20.01 1.34
C ARG A 140 7.21 -20.54 2.70
N PRO A 141 7.59 -21.83 2.87
CA PRO A 141 7.98 -22.34 4.19
C PRO A 141 9.21 -21.63 4.76
N ALA A 142 10.23 -21.42 3.92
CA ALA A 142 11.48 -20.76 4.32
C ALA A 142 11.23 -19.29 4.70
N VAL A 143 10.47 -18.55 3.90
CA VAL A 143 10.16 -17.14 4.19
C VAL A 143 9.25 -17.01 5.41
N ALA A 144 8.23 -17.85 5.56
CA ALA A 144 7.38 -17.83 6.76
C ALA A 144 8.20 -18.10 8.04
N GLN A 145 9.18 -19.02 7.98
CA GLN A 145 10.07 -19.28 9.10
C GLN A 145 10.95 -18.06 9.43
N GLU A 146 11.49 -17.38 8.42
CA GLU A 146 12.32 -16.20 8.62
C GLU A 146 11.50 -15.02 9.17
N VAL A 147 10.27 -14.82 8.67
CA VAL A 147 9.35 -13.82 9.21
C VAL A 147 8.99 -14.14 10.68
N ARG A 148 8.76 -15.41 11.04
CA ARG A 148 8.57 -15.82 12.45
C ARG A 148 9.78 -15.47 13.32
N ARG A 149 11.00 -15.67 12.82
CA ARG A 149 12.23 -15.27 13.55
C ARG A 149 12.28 -13.76 13.73
N PHE A 150 12.06 -13.01 12.65
CA PHE A 150 12.00 -11.54 12.69
C PHE A 150 10.99 -11.02 13.71
N CYS A 151 9.75 -11.51 13.70
CA CYS A 151 8.71 -11.12 14.67
C CYS A 151 9.14 -11.45 16.12
N ARG A 152 9.68 -12.65 16.37
CA ARG A 152 10.17 -13.03 17.71
C ARG A 152 11.30 -12.13 18.20
N THR A 153 12.22 -11.72 17.33
CA THR A 153 13.33 -10.81 17.69
C THR A 153 12.83 -9.48 18.23
N VAL A 154 11.69 -8.99 17.75
CA VAL A 154 11.09 -7.72 18.22
C VAL A 154 9.94 -7.92 19.22
N GLY A 155 9.74 -9.16 19.69
CA GLY A 155 8.78 -9.49 20.75
C GLY A 155 7.31 -9.49 20.30
N VAL A 156 7.03 -9.77 19.02
CA VAL A 156 5.65 -9.83 18.48
C VAL A 156 5.38 -11.17 17.78
N GLU A 157 4.11 -11.51 17.60
CA GLU A 157 3.69 -12.73 16.88
C GLU A 157 3.41 -12.49 15.40
N LYS A 158 3.01 -11.26 15.06
CA LYS A 158 2.57 -10.85 13.71
C LYS A 158 3.28 -9.58 13.27
N LEU A 159 3.33 -9.37 11.97
CA LEU A 159 3.82 -8.12 11.41
C LEU A 159 2.81 -7.00 11.70
N SER A 160 3.30 -5.85 12.16
CA SER A 160 2.51 -4.62 12.19
C SER A 160 2.01 -4.27 10.80
N TYR A 161 2.87 -4.41 9.78
CA TYR A 161 2.48 -4.24 8.38
C TYR A 161 3.24 -5.16 7.43
N LEU A 162 2.55 -5.59 6.37
CA LEU A 162 3.15 -6.11 5.14
C LEU A 162 2.92 -5.12 3.99
N GLY A 163 4.01 -4.58 3.46
CA GLY A 163 4.01 -3.74 2.28
C GLY A 163 4.27 -4.52 1.01
N ILE A 164 3.31 -4.59 0.09
CA ILE A 164 3.46 -5.18 -1.25
C ILE A 164 3.58 -4.04 -2.27
N ARG A 165 4.70 -3.98 -2.99
CA ARG A 165 4.92 -3.00 -4.04
C ARG A 165 4.84 -3.65 -5.41
N PHE A 166 3.88 -3.20 -6.20
CA PHE A 166 3.78 -3.48 -7.62
C PHE A 166 4.63 -2.46 -8.38
N HIS A 167 5.39 -2.93 -9.34
CA HIS A 167 6.13 -2.08 -10.29
C HIS A 167 5.49 -2.23 -11.66
N ARG A 168 5.55 -1.19 -12.50
CA ARG A 168 5.00 -1.28 -13.87
C ARG A 168 5.69 -2.36 -14.70
N ALA A 169 6.99 -2.55 -14.45
CA ALA A 169 7.80 -3.60 -15.03
C ALA A 169 8.66 -4.22 -13.93
N GLY A 170 8.74 -5.56 -13.92
CA GLY A 170 9.55 -6.32 -12.97
C GLY A 170 8.77 -6.98 -11.83
N PRO A 171 9.48 -7.73 -10.97
CA PRO A 171 8.86 -8.48 -9.88
C PRO A 171 8.34 -7.55 -8.80
N LEU A 172 7.32 -8.00 -8.07
CA LEU A 172 6.86 -7.30 -6.87
C LEU A 172 7.96 -7.23 -5.80
N THR A 173 7.86 -6.27 -4.89
CA THR A 173 8.73 -6.18 -3.71
C THR A 173 7.90 -6.27 -2.44
N LEU A 174 8.30 -7.15 -1.52
CA LEU A 174 7.71 -7.25 -0.19
C LEU A 174 8.57 -6.50 0.83
N LYS A 175 7.93 -5.78 1.74
CA LYS A 175 8.58 -5.16 2.89
C LYS A 175 7.82 -5.47 4.17
N TYR A 176 8.53 -6.04 5.13
CA TYR A 176 8.02 -6.51 6.41
C TYR A 176 8.26 -5.43 7.47
N TYR A 177 7.24 -5.14 8.26
CA TYR A 177 7.32 -4.18 9.37
C TYR A 177 6.79 -4.86 10.62
N ALA A 178 7.57 -4.79 11.70
CA ALA A 178 7.14 -5.20 13.02
C ALA A 178 7.63 -4.13 13.99
N ASP A 179 6.69 -3.56 14.74
CA ASP A 179 7.00 -2.58 15.76
C ASP A 179 7.47 -3.33 17.01
N LEU A 180 8.48 -2.79 17.70
CA LEU A 180 8.93 -3.33 18.97
C LEU A 180 7.77 -3.31 19.96
N SER A 181 7.54 -4.42 20.67
CA SER A 181 6.63 -4.40 21.80
C SER A 181 7.20 -3.45 22.87
N ALA A 182 6.39 -2.50 23.32
CA ALA A 182 6.68 -1.78 24.55
C ALA A 182 6.53 -2.81 25.68
N GLY A 183 7.65 -3.33 26.16
CA GLY A 183 7.69 -4.29 27.27
C GLY A 183 7.07 -3.77 28.54
#